data_AF-A0A3M1CZ54-F1
#
_entry.id   AF-A0A3M1CZ54-F1
#
_cell.length_a   1.000
_cell.length_b   1.000
_cell.length_c   1.000
_cell.angle_alpha   90.00
_cell.angle_beta   90.00
_cell.angle_gamma   90.00
#
_symmetry.space_group_name_H-M   'P 1'
#
loop_
_entity.id
_entity.type
_entity.pdbx_description
1 polymer ?
#
loop_
_entity_poly.entity_id
_entity_poly.type
_entity_poly.pdbx_seq_one_letter_code
_entity_poly.pdbx_strand_id
1 'polypeptide(L)'
;MGNGTEGGTVELARQLKAYLEWLREMGITALPAGLPVPEAGSAQADAKLASTPSDAALPRAEHAPEGSPGQETAAGDRARQQDLFGVSSRAQVSPAGPADPAEAQQALDRIRDEIGDCKLCRLHEQRTNIVFGEGNPAARLVFAGEGPGRDEDATGRP
;
A
#
# COMPACT_ATOMS: atom_id res chain seq x y z
N MET A 1 50.41 12.94 1.06
CA MET A 1 49.42 11.84 1.20
C MET A 1 48.05 12.50 1.06
N GLY A 2 47.54 12.59 -0.18
CA GLY A 2 46.34 13.36 -0.51
C GLY A 2 45.16 12.46 -0.87
N ASN A 3 44.04 12.71 -0.19
CA ASN A 3 42.63 12.63 -0.58
C ASN A 3 42.13 11.37 -1.33
N GLY A 4 41.49 10.45 -0.59
CA GLY A 4 40.65 9.37 -1.11
C GLY A 4 39.14 9.55 -0.92
N THR A 5 38.68 10.72 -0.44
CA THR A 5 37.27 10.97 -0.08
C THR A 5 36.46 11.67 -1.18
N GLU A 6 37.11 12.29 -2.17
CA GLU A 6 36.43 13.08 -3.20
C GLU A 6 35.69 12.22 -4.24
N GLY A 7 36.17 10.99 -4.51
CA GLY A 7 35.51 10.07 -5.44
C GLY A 7 34.27 9.39 -4.85
N GLY A 8 34.28 9.10 -3.55
CA GLY A 8 33.20 8.36 -2.88
C GLY A 8 31.92 9.16 -2.71
N THR A 9 32.02 10.47 -2.48
CA THR A 9 30.84 11.35 -2.36
C THR A 9 30.16 11.57 -3.70
N VAL A 10 30.93 11.68 -4.79
CA VAL A 10 30.40 11.81 -6.15
C VAL A 10 29.72 10.51 -6.61
N GLU A 11 30.30 9.36 -6.29
CA GLU A 11 29.70 8.05 -6.56
C GLU A 11 28.39 7.87 -5.77
N LEU A 12 28.41 8.17 -4.47
CA LEU A 12 27.23 8.09 -3.62
C LEU A 12 26.11 9.02 -4.09
N ALA A 13 26.45 10.25 -4.51
CA ALA A 13 25.49 11.18 -5.07
C ALA A 13 24.86 10.65 -6.37
N ARG A 14 25.65 9.98 -7.23
CA ARG A 14 25.15 9.35 -8.46
C ARG A 14 24.20 8.20 -8.14
N GLN A 15 24.57 7.34 -7.19
CA GLN A 15 23.74 6.21 -6.75
C GLN A 15 22.44 6.68 -6.10
N LEU A 16 22.52 7.68 -5.23
CA LEU A 16 21.34 8.28 -4.60
C LEU A 16 20.40 8.89 -5.65
N LYS A 17 20.93 9.59 -6.65
CA LYS A 17 20.14 10.13 -7.74
C LYS A 17 19.40 9.02 -8.52
N ALA A 18 20.11 7.97 -8.92
CA ALA A 18 19.51 6.85 -9.64
C ALA A 18 18.41 6.17 -8.80
N TYR A 19 18.63 6.02 -7.49
CA TYR A 19 17.63 5.46 -6.59
C TYR A 19 16.38 6.34 -6.46
N LEU A 20 16.55 7.66 -6.34
CA LEU A 20 15.43 8.60 -6.29
C LEU A 20 14.64 8.63 -7.62
N GLU A 21 15.33 8.48 -8.76
CA GLU A 21 14.68 8.38 -10.07
C GLU A 21 13.87 7.09 -10.19
N TRP A 22 14.42 5.96 -9.76
CA TRP A 22 13.70 4.68 -9.70
C TRP A 22 12.46 4.76 -8.78
N LEU A 23 12.58 5.37 -7.61
CA LEU A 23 11.43 5.57 -6.71
C LEU A 23 10.32 6.37 -7.39
N ARG A 24 10.67 7.42 -8.15
CA ARG A 24 9.72 8.22 -8.91
C ARG A 24 9.03 7.42 -10.01
N GLU A 25 9.76 6.58 -10.74
CA GLU A 25 9.20 5.69 -11.76
C GLU A 25 8.22 4.66 -11.17
N MET A 26 8.50 4.20 -9.94
CA MET A 26 7.59 3.35 -9.16
C MET A 26 6.38 4.11 -8.57
N GLY A 27 6.24 5.42 -8.86
CA GLY A 27 5.11 6.24 -8.40
C GLY A 27 5.24 6.76 -6.96
N ILE A 28 6.41 6.64 -6.33
CA ILE A 28 6.66 7.14 -4.97
C ILE A 28 7.00 8.63 -5.07
N THR A 29 6.01 9.48 -4.76
CA THR A 29 6.13 10.94 -4.89
C THR A 29 6.47 11.66 -3.59
N ALA A 30 6.50 10.96 -2.46
CA ALA A 30 6.86 11.51 -1.15
C ALA A 30 7.58 10.45 -0.31
N LEU A 31 8.65 10.87 0.38
CA LEU A 31 9.29 10.07 1.43
C LEU A 31 8.78 10.55 2.79
N PRO A 32 8.41 9.65 3.72
CA PRO A 32 7.99 10.06 5.05
C PRO A 32 9.15 10.79 5.74
N ALA A 33 8.91 12.03 6.15
CA ALA A 33 9.86 12.77 6.96
C ALA A 33 9.96 12.10 8.34
N GLY A 34 11.18 11.80 8.78
CA GLY A 34 11.43 11.42 10.18
C GLY A 34 11.61 9.93 10.47
N LEU A 35 12.08 9.12 9.52
CA LEU A 35 12.66 7.84 9.93
C LEU A 35 13.90 8.13 10.79
N PRO A 36 14.02 7.58 12.01
CA PRO A 36 15.21 7.74 12.82
C PRO A 36 16.39 7.16 12.03
N VAL A 37 17.30 8.02 11.60
CA VAL A 37 18.56 7.58 11.01
C VAL A 37 19.39 7.05 12.20
N PRO A 38 19.72 5.75 12.25
CA PRO A 38 20.63 5.28 13.28
C PRO A 38 21.93 6.05 13.11
N GLU A 39 22.36 6.77 14.16
CA GLU A 39 23.65 7.44 14.15
C GLU A 39 24.71 6.39 13.82
N ALA A 40 25.63 6.73 12.92
CA ALA A 40 26.74 5.87 12.52
C ALA A 40 27.74 5.73 13.69
N GLY A 41 27.32 5.02 14.74
CA GLY A 41 28.12 4.57 15.85
C GLY A 41 28.69 3.19 15.52
N SER A 42 30.01 3.08 15.57
CA SER A 42 30.74 1.83 15.46
C SER A 42 30.29 0.85 16.56
N ALA A 43 29.41 -0.09 16.23
CA ALA A 43 29.03 -1.18 17.13
C ALA A 43 29.43 -2.51 16.50
N GLN A 44 30.41 -3.14 17.14
CA GLN A 44 30.87 -4.49 16.87
C GLN A 44 29.69 -5.47 17.02
N ALA A 45 29.56 -6.35 16.04
CA ALA A 45 28.54 -7.38 16.04
C ALA A 45 28.94 -8.51 17.00
N ASP A 46 28.34 -8.55 18.18
CA ASP A 46 28.26 -9.76 18.98
C ASP A 46 26.83 -10.30 18.95
N ALA A 47 26.71 -11.44 18.30
CA ALA A 47 25.49 -12.21 18.17
C ALA A 47 25.02 -12.70 19.55
N LYS A 48 23.74 -12.48 19.87
CA LYS A 48 23.01 -13.41 20.75
C LYS A 48 21.55 -13.52 20.37
N LEU A 49 21.25 -14.68 19.79
CA LEU A 49 19.92 -15.23 19.57
C LEU A 49 19.21 -15.43 20.92
N ALA A 50 17.96 -14.97 21.05
CA ALA A 50 17.06 -15.41 22.12
C ALA A 50 15.59 -15.30 21.69
N SER A 51 15.05 -16.45 21.28
CA SER A 51 13.72 -17.03 21.60
C SER A 51 12.53 -16.13 21.95
N THR A 52 11.41 -16.41 21.27
CA THR A 52 10.02 -16.13 21.68
C THR A 52 9.68 -16.63 23.09
N PRO A 53 8.69 -16.01 23.72
CA PRO A 53 7.48 -16.72 24.19
C PRO A 53 6.21 -16.00 23.71
N SER A 54 5.28 -16.64 23.00
CA SER A 54 4.10 -17.38 23.51
C SER A 54 3.46 -16.82 24.78
N ASP A 55 2.14 -16.65 24.70
CA ASP A 55 1.17 -16.41 25.78
C ASP A 55 0.99 -14.99 26.31
N ALA A 56 0.04 -14.27 25.69
CA ALA A 56 -0.85 -13.37 26.42
C ALA A 56 -2.25 -13.39 25.76
N ALA A 57 -3.22 -13.89 26.51
CA ALA A 57 -4.60 -14.13 26.11
C ALA A 57 -5.37 -12.84 25.79
N LEU A 58 -6.18 -12.90 24.72
CA LEU A 58 -7.15 -11.86 24.36
C LEU A 58 -8.35 -11.92 25.32
N PRO A 59 -8.79 -10.79 25.92
CA PRO A 59 -10.02 -10.76 26.69
C PRO A 59 -11.25 -10.83 25.76
N ARG A 60 -12.26 -11.52 26.27
CA ARG A 60 -13.51 -11.95 25.64
C ARG A 60 -14.50 -10.80 25.49
N ALA A 61 -15.12 -10.71 24.31
CA ALA A 61 -16.21 -9.79 24.01
C ALA A 61 -17.51 -10.22 24.73
N GLU A 62 -18.18 -9.25 25.36
CA GLU A 62 -19.53 -9.39 25.93
C GLU A 62 -20.52 -8.48 25.18
N HIS A 63 -21.73 -9.01 24.95
CA HIS A 63 -22.77 -8.46 24.06
C HIS A 63 -23.66 -7.39 24.72
N ALA A 64 -23.97 -6.35 23.93
CA ALA A 64 -25.20 -5.55 23.75
C ALA A 64 -26.14 -5.18 24.93
N PRO A 65 -26.83 -4.02 24.84
CA PRO A 65 -28.21 -4.11 24.33
C PRO A 65 -28.65 -2.99 23.37
N GLU A 66 -29.71 -3.31 22.62
CA GLU A 66 -30.41 -2.49 21.64
C GLU A 66 -31.20 -1.32 22.27
N GLY A 67 -31.32 -0.21 21.53
CA GLY A 67 -32.24 0.89 21.82
C GLY A 67 -32.45 1.78 20.58
N SER A 68 -33.68 1.85 20.09
CA SER A 68 -34.11 2.61 18.90
C SER A 68 -34.52 4.08 19.22
N PRO A 69 -35.04 4.87 18.26
CA PRO A 69 -34.41 6.11 17.79
C PRO A 69 -35.05 7.39 18.36
N GLY A 70 -34.20 8.37 18.73
CA GLY A 70 -34.62 9.73 19.10
C GLY A 70 -34.39 10.72 17.96
N GLN A 71 -35.44 11.43 17.56
CA GLN A 71 -35.40 12.55 16.62
C GLN A 71 -34.87 13.80 17.33
N GLU A 72 -33.87 14.48 16.75
CA GLU A 72 -33.60 15.88 17.06
C GLU A 72 -33.39 16.70 15.79
N THR A 73 -34.03 17.86 15.79
CA THR A 73 -34.27 18.75 14.67
C THR A 73 -33.24 19.88 14.59
N ALA A 74 -32.96 20.30 13.34
CA ALA A 74 -32.58 21.65 12.89
C ALA A 74 -31.23 22.28 13.30
N ALA A 75 -30.39 22.45 12.26
CA ALA A 75 -29.59 23.63 11.91
C ALA A 75 -28.44 24.13 12.83
N GLY A 76 -27.23 24.16 12.25
CA GLY A 76 -25.99 24.75 12.81
C GLY A 76 -25.10 23.65 13.40
N ASP A 77 -23.84 23.45 13.06
CA ASP A 77 -22.77 24.39 12.72
C ASP A 77 -21.71 23.65 11.88
N ARG A 78 -21.12 24.33 10.89
CA ARG A 78 -20.19 23.77 9.89
C ARG A 78 -18.76 23.67 10.42
N ALA A 79 -18.58 23.18 11.64
CA ALA A 79 -17.25 23.06 12.20
C ALA A 79 -17.14 21.79 13.03
N ARG A 80 -16.15 20.98 12.64
CA ARG A 80 -15.58 19.87 13.42
C ARG A 80 -16.24 18.50 13.23
N GLN A 81 -16.26 18.02 12.00
CA GLN A 81 -16.01 16.59 11.78
C GLN A 81 -14.50 16.42 11.64
N GLN A 82 -13.85 16.20 12.79
CA GLN A 82 -12.52 15.58 12.84
C GLN A 82 -12.79 14.07 12.74
N ASP A 83 -12.54 13.53 11.56
CA ASP A 83 -12.48 12.10 11.30
C ASP A 83 -11.44 11.45 12.23
N LEU A 84 -11.81 10.31 12.81
CA LEU A 84 -11.05 9.56 13.83
C LEU A 84 -9.63 9.14 13.37
N PHE A 85 -9.32 9.33 12.10
CA PHE A 85 -8.05 8.98 11.46
C PHE A 85 -7.15 10.19 11.12
N GLY A 86 -7.53 11.42 11.50
CA GLY A 86 -6.64 12.58 11.45
C GLY A 86 -6.07 12.94 10.07
N VAL A 87 -6.66 12.45 8.98
CA VAL A 87 -6.23 12.80 7.63
C VAL A 87 -7.03 14.01 7.16
N SER A 88 -6.37 15.17 7.18
CA SER A 88 -6.95 16.43 6.71
C SER A 88 -7.39 16.29 5.24
N SER A 89 -8.70 16.17 5.04
CA SER A 89 -9.34 16.06 3.75
C SER A 89 -9.24 17.38 2.97
N ARG A 90 -8.34 17.47 1.98
CA ARG A 90 -8.65 18.19 0.73
C ARG A 90 -7.68 17.94 -0.45
N ALA A 91 -7.23 16.71 -0.67
CA ALA A 91 -7.01 16.30 -2.05
C ALA A 91 -8.40 15.96 -2.61
N GLN A 92 -9.04 16.93 -3.28
CA GLN A 92 -10.26 16.65 -4.03
C GLN A 92 -9.85 15.71 -5.17
N VAL A 93 -10.02 14.41 -4.98
CA VAL A 93 -9.90 13.45 -6.08
C VAL A 93 -11.06 13.78 -7.02
N SER A 94 -10.77 14.50 -8.10
CA SER A 94 -11.74 14.70 -9.18
C SER A 94 -12.20 13.31 -9.61
N PRO A 95 -13.51 12.99 -9.57
CA PRO A 95 -14.00 11.66 -9.91
C PRO A 95 -14.13 11.55 -11.43
N ALA A 96 -13.07 11.91 -12.16
CA ALA A 96 -12.99 11.56 -13.57
C ALA A 96 -12.65 10.07 -13.61
N GLY A 97 -13.69 9.23 -13.56
CA GLY A 97 -13.59 7.90 -14.14
C GLY A 97 -13.14 8.03 -15.61
N PRO A 98 -12.65 6.95 -16.23
CA PRO A 98 -12.26 7.00 -17.63
C PRO A 98 -13.40 7.59 -18.48
N ALA A 99 -13.05 8.52 -19.38
CA ALA A 99 -14.03 9.25 -20.18
C ALA A 99 -14.87 8.33 -21.09
N ASP A 100 -14.30 7.17 -21.46
CA ASP A 100 -14.97 6.10 -22.18
C ASP A 100 -14.73 4.74 -21.48
N PRO A 101 -15.79 4.02 -21.03
CA PRO A 101 -15.67 2.68 -20.47
C PRO A 101 -14.99 1.67 -21.41
N ALA A 102 -15.12 1.84 -22.73
CA ALA A 102 -14.53 0.94 -23.71
C ALA A 102 -13.01 1.10 -23.81
N GLU A 103 -12.51 2.34 -23.77
CA GLU A 103 -11.06 2.61 -23.72
C GLU A 103 -10.46 2.07 -22.43
N ALA A 104 -11.18 2.21 -21.30
CA ALA A 104 -10.76 1.65 -20.03
C ALA A 104 -10.69 0.12 -20.05
N GLN A 105 -11.69 -0.55 -20.63
CA GLN A 105 -11.66 -2.00 -20.79
C GLN A 105 -10.45 -2.43 -21.63
N GLN A 106 -10.19 -1.76 -22.75
CA GLN A 106 -9.03 -2.06 -23.59
C GLN A 106 -7.71 -1.87 -22.84
N ALA A 107 -7.61 -0.86 -21.98
CA ALA A 107 -6.42 -0.66 -21.16
C ALA A 107 -6.24 -1.80 -20.13
N LEU A 108 -7.31 -2.24 -19.47
CA LEU A 108 -7.28 -3.37 -18.56
C LEU A 108 -6.90 -4.68 -19.27
N ASP A 109 -7.42 -4.90 -20.48
CA ASP A 109 -7.09 -6.07 -21.29
C ASP A 109 -5.60 -6.09 -21.66
N ARG A 110 -5.02 -4.93 -22.05
CA ARG A 110 -3.58 -4.82 -22.31
C ARG A 110 -2.74 -5.14 -21.08
N ILE A 111 -3.13 -4.63 -19.91
CA ILE A 111 -2.42 -4.94 -18.65
C ILE A 111 -2.50 -6.43 -18.37
N ARG A 112 -3.66 -7.06 -18.59
CA ARG A 112 -3.83 -8.51 -18.42
C ARG A 112 -2.90 -9.29 -19.35
N ASP A 113 -2.78 -8.87 -20.60
CA ASP A 113 -1.89 -9.51 -21.58
C ASP A 113 -0.41 -9.32 -21.21
N GLU A 114 -0.02 -8.13 -20.76
CA GLU A 114 1.35 -7.82 -20.32
C GLU A 114 1.78 -8.65 -19.10
N ILE A 115 0.85 -8.96 -18.19
CA ILE A 115 1.13 -9.84 -17.04
C ILE A 115 1.50 -11.26 -17.50
N GLY A 116 0.85 -11.77 -18.55
CA GLY A 116 1.12 -13.09 -19.12
C GLY A 116 1.19 -14.20 -18.06
N ASP A 117 2.28 -14.96 -18.05
CA ASP A 117 2.61 -15.93 -16.98
C ASP A 117 3.71 -15.38 -16.06
N CYS A 118 3.45 -14.23 -15.42
CA CYS A 118 4.45 -13.50 -14.62
C CYS A 118 5.20 -14.39 -13.60
N LYS A 119 6.54 -14.50 -13.72
CA LYS A 119 7.41 -15.29 -12.83
C LYS A 119 8.35 -14.46 -11.97
N LEU A 120 8.06 -13.17 -11.81
CA LEU A 120 8.95 -12.22 -11.13
C LEU A 120 9.08 -12.47 -9.62
N CYS A 121 8.16 -13.22 -9.00
CA CYS A 121 8.21 -13.55 -7.58
C CYS A 121 7.86 -15.01 -7.32
N ARG A 122 8.25 -15.53 -6.15
CA ARG A 122 8.06 -16.94 -5.72
C ARG A 122 6.61 -17.44 -5.72
N LEU A 123 5.61 -16.55 -5.76
CA LEU A 123 4.19 -16.96 -5.78
C LEU A 123 3.82 -17.74 -7.04
N HIS A 124 4.57 -17.57 -8.14
CA HIS A 124 4.37 -18.32 -9.37
C HIS A 124 4.58 -19.83 -9.22
N GLU A 125 5.29 -20.26 -8.18
CA GLU A 125 5.61 -21.68 -7.96
C GLU A 125 4.42 -22.46 -7.38
N GLN A 126 3.48 -21.76 -6.71
CA GLN A 126 2.40 -22.40 -5.95
C GLN A 126 1.00 -22.06 -6.48
N ARG A 127 0.82 -20.92 -7.16
CA ARG A 127 -0.48 -20.52 -7.72
C ARG A 127 -0.87 -21.44 -8.87
N THR A 128 -2.16 -21.66 -9.02
CA THR A 128 -2.76 -22.33 -10.19
C THR A 128 -3.09 -21.30 -11.26
N ASN A 129 -3.68 -20.17 -10.86
CA ASN A 129 -4.11 -19.12 -11.77
C ASN A 129 -3.61 -17.75 -11.31
N ILE A 130 -3.40 -16.84 -12.26
CA ILE A 130 -3.31 -15.42 -11.95
C ILE A 130 -4.74 -14.89 -11.82
N VAL A 131 -5.09 -14.44 -10.62
CA VAL A 131 -6.38 -13.81 -10.34
C VAL A 131 -6.27 -12.31 -10.62
N PHE A 132 -6.74 -11.89 -11.78
CA PHE A 132 -6.81 -10.47 -12.15
C PHE A 132 -8.06 -9.82 -11.55
N GLY A 133 -8.10 -8.49 -11.47
CA GLY A 133 -9.29 -7.77 -11.02
C GLY A 133 -10.46 -7.91 -12.01
N GLU A 134 -11.69 -7.92 -11.48
CA GLU A 134 -12.92 -7.92 -12.27
C GLU A 134 -13.85 -6.80 -11.79
N GLY A 135 -14.60 -6.19 -12.71
CA GLY A 135 -15.62 -5.20 -12.37
C GLY A 135 -16.01 -4.33 -13.55
N ASN A 136 -16.68 -3.22 -13.24
CA ASN A 136 -17.03 -2.21 -14.23
C ASN A 136 -15.79 -1.31 -14.50
N PRO A 137 -15.28 -1.22 -15.75
CA PRO A 137 -14.16 -0.34 -16.09
C PRO A 137 -14.41 1.14 -15.81
N ALA A 138 -15.69 1.55 -15.75
CA ALA A 138 -16.10 2.90 -15.39
C ALA A 138 -16.46 3.06 -13.90
N ALA A 139 -16.12 2.08 -13.05
CA ALA A 139 -16.37 2.17 -11.62
C ALA A 139 -15.61 3.36 -11.01
N ARG A 140 -16.31 4.10 -10.13
CA ARG A 140 -15.73 5.21 -9.35
C ARG A 140 -15.14 4.75 -8.01
N LEU A 141 -15.38 3.49 -7.64
CA LEU A 141 -14.93 2.86 -6.41
C LEU A 141 -14.39 1.47 -6.75
N VAL A 142 -13.24 1.13 -6.17
CA VAL A 142 -12.61 -0.17 -6.29
C VAL A 142 -12.39 -0.73 -4.89
N PHE A 143 -12.62 -2.03 -4.72
CA PHE A 143 -12.24 -2.77 -3.52
C PHE A 143 -10.93 -3.51 -3.79
N ALA A 144 -9.95 -3.35 -2.92
CA ALA A 144 -8.65 -4.02 -3.02
C ALA A 144 -8.42 -4.85 -1.74
N GLY A 145 -8.27 -6.16 -1.92
CA GLY A 145 -7.96 -7.11 -0.84
C GLY A 145 -6.45 -7.37 -0.70
N GLU A 146 -6.09 -8.38 0.11
CA GLU A 146 -4.69 -8.80 0.31
C GLU A 146 -4.12 -9.54 -0.91
N GLY A 147 -4.85 -10.54 -1.41
CA GLY A 147 -4.46 -11.42 -2.51
C GLY A 147 -5.43 -12.59 -2.66
N PRO A 148 -5.29 -13.42 -3.71
CA PRO A 148 -6.17 -14.56 -3.94
C PRO A 148 -5.98 -15.64 -2.87
N GLY A 149 -7.10 -16.14 -2.34
CA GLY A 149 -7.15 -17.34 -1.52
C GLY A 149 -7.20 -18.60 -2.37
N ARG A 150 -7.57 -19.72 -1.74
CA ARG A 150 -7.63 -21.03 -2.40
C ARG A 150 -8.70 -21.09 -3.50
N ASP A 151 -9.88 -20.57 -3.22
CA ASP A 151 -11.02 -20.70 -4.13
C ASP A 151 -10.87 -19.72 -5.30
N GLU A 152 -10.34 -18.52 -5.04
CA GLU A 152 -9.98 -17.53 -6.05
C GLU A 152 -8.86 -18.08 -6.96
N ASP A 153 -7.79 -18.65 -6.39
CA ASP A 153 -6.71 -19.28 -7.17
C ASP A 153 -7.24 -20.45 -8.02
N ALA A 154 -8.17 -21.26 -7.49
CA ALA A 154 -8.75 -22.37 -8.24
C ALA A 154 -9.65 -21.90 -9.40
N THR A 155 -10.41 -20.81 -9.21
CA THR A 155 -11.37 -20.30 -10.19
C THR A 155 -10.78 -19.26 -11.15
N GLY A 156 -9.67 -18.63 -10.78
CA GLY A 156 -9.10 -17.51 -11.52
C GLY A 156 -9.90 -16.20 -11.36
N ARG A 157 -10.80 -16.10 -10.38
CA ARG A 157 -11.66 -14.93 -10.17
C ARG A 157 -11.52 -14.34 -8.76
N PRO A 158 -11.52 -13.00 -8.63
CA PRO A 158 -11.46 -12.30 -7.35
C PRO A 158 -12.81 -12.25 -6.62
#